data_AF-A0A5C6AZT7-F1
#
_entry.id   AF-A0A5C6AZT7-F1
#
_cell.length_a   1.000
_cell.length_b   1.000
_cell.length_c   1.000
_cell.angle_alpha   90.00
_cell.angle_beta   90.00
_cell.angle_gamma   90.00
#
_symmetry.space_group_name_H-M   'P 1'
#
loop_
_entity.id
_entity.type
_entity.pdbx_description
1 polymer ?
#
loop_
_entity_poly.entity_id
_entity_poly.type
_entity_poly.pdbx_seq_one_letter_code
_entity_poly.pdbx_strand_id
1 'polypeptide(L)'
;MSELPSETGEHALILLLLTDDANQEQTLEPAWKSAWCGLAIEDTVAKLLKRRPDLKDRFVIQHARLGLTTELIGGLAPPPGRRVLLVMLDREHRLLGFTLGVPELETLHALVEDAEEVSQQISLSTRQGSENVLPMDPATALTELLMDRANSRLNRSWQTALASAKQTLKNPFGAEPEPIEDEDNAKPGEQSFKRKHLSDVVSFFRPVYQIDLTLRFGPSVTAEPVRQIQVEQHTETAQLFCDSLLPFLAGADMNALFVDFASVMWSQPVVTKESDTEDWGTWWMEQPEGEMVVITIVPDLGMQKKALLADSATATLKGRGIGWTELQKLLEQDGSFQSISISGLATLLRDQNLAPIQLTVPSFARYLVFKDKTAEPVVIREGDLPAKHFTRIKRWQRTEPPLQREIP
;
A
#
# COMPACT_ATOMS: atom_id res chain seq x y z
N MET A 1 -5.74 -11.46 -8.62
CA MET A 1 -6.68 -12.27 -7.81
C MET A 1 -7.36 -13.27 -8.71
N SER A 2 -7.51 -14.53 -8.27
CA SER A 2 -8.09 -15.60 -9.09
C SER A 2 -9.59 -15.42 -9.29
N GLU A 3 -10.10 -15.81 -10.45
CA GLU A 3 -11.55 -15.86 -10.72
C GLU A 3 -12.27 -16.75 -9.68
N LEU A 4 -13.39 -16.27 -9.16
CA LEU A 4 -14.21 -17.04 -8.22
C LEU A 4 -14.78 -18.28 -8.92
N PRO A 5 -14.86 -19.44 -8.24
CA PRO A 5 -15.56 -20.61 -8.78
C PRO A 5 -17.00 -20.23 -9.12
N SER A 6 -17.49 -20.63 -10.31
CA SER A 6 -18.85 -20.35 -10.77
C SER A 6 -19.96 -20.84 -9.83
N GLU A 7 -19.63 -21.75 -8.92
CA GLU A 7 -20.51 -22.34 -7.90
C GLU A 7 -20.62 -21.53 -6.60
N THR A 8 -19.90 -20.40 -6.45
CA THR A 8 -20.06 -19.56 -5.26
C THR A 8 -21.46 -18.94 -5.22
N GLY A 9 -22.20 -19.23 -4.15
CA GLY A 9 -23.56 -18.70 -3.94
C GLY A 9 -23.61 -17.17 -3.88
N GLU A 10 -24.81 -16.59 -3.96
CA GLU A 10 -25.04 -15.12 -3.94
C GLU A 10 -24.47 -14.43 -2.68
N HIS A 11 -24.19 -15.18 -1.62
CA HIS A 11 -23.68 -14.67 -0.34
C HIS A 11 -22.28 -15.19 0.01
N ALA A 12 -21.41 -15.39 -0.98
CA ALA A 12 -20.04 -15.82 -0.73
C ALA A 12 -19.26 -14.78 0.10
N LEU A 13 -18.50 -15.28 1.06
CA LEU A 13 -17.52 -14.54 1.86
C LEU A 13 -16.13 -14.95 1.40
N ILE A 14 -15.30 -13.97 1.06
CA ILE A 14 -13.93 -14.19 0.65
C ILE A 14 -13.01 -13.71 1.76
N LEU A 15 -12.20 -14.61 2.32
CA LEU A 15 -11.07 -14.26 3.17
C LEU A 15 -9.85 -14.06 2.28
N LEU A 16 -9.50 -12.80 2.03
CA LEU A 16 -8.26 -12.43 1.35
C LEU A 16 -7.12 -12.33 2.37
N LEU A 17 -6.17 -13.25 2.27
CA LEU A 17 -4.94 -13.29 3.04
C LEU A 17 -3.85 -12.47 2.31
N LEU A 18 -3.36 -11.42 2.96
CA LEU A 18 -2.25 -10.60 2.45
C LEU A 18 -1.02 -10.81 3.34
N THR A 19 0.05 -11.36 2.80
CA THR A 19 1.29 -11.69 3.55
C THR A 19 2.51 -11.00 2.96
N ASP A 20 3.53 -10.74 3.79
CA ASP A 20 4.76 -10.06 3.39
C ASP A 20 5.86 -11.02 2.86
N ASP A 21 5.46 -12.02 2.09
CA ASP A 21 6.30 -13.10 1.57
C ASP A 21 6.48 -13.07 0.05
N ALA A 22 6.56 -11.87 -0.54
CA ALA A 22 6.83 -11.66 -1.97
C ALA A 22 8.01 -12.51 -2.51
N ASN A 23 9.00 -12.84 -1.68
CA ASN A 23 10.19 -13.58 -2.09
C ASN A 23 10.03 -15.12 -2.14
N GLN A 24 8.93 -15.70 -1.66
CA GLN A 24 8.73 -17.15 -1.75
C GLN A 24 8.41 -17.60 -3.19
N GLU A 25 8.98 -18.74 -3.58
CA GLU A 25 8.71 -19.41 -4.86
C GLU A 25 7.28 -19.97 -4.90
N GLN A 26 6.71 -20.11 -6.10
CA GLN A 26 5.41 -20.76 -6.28
C GLN A 26 5.56 -22.25 -5.96
N THR A 27 4.71 -22.76 -5.08
CA THR A 27 4.64 -24.19 -4.75
C THR A 27 3.42 -24.83 -5.43
N LEU A 28 3.38 -26.17 -5.47
CA LEU A 28 2.28 -26.94 -6.04
C LEU A 28 1.01 -26.96 -5.15
N GLU A 29 1.11 -26.47 -3.91
CA GLU A 29 -0.01 -26.35 -2.97
C GLU A 29 -0.85 -25.11 -3.23
N PRO A 30 -2.11 -25.03 -2.73
CA PRO A 30 -2.88 -23.79 -2.77
C PRO A 30 -2.04 -22.64 -2.19
N ALA A 31 -1.91 -21.53 -2.92
CA ALA A 31 -0.96 -20.46 -2.61
C ALA A 31 -1.01 -20.00 -1.13
N TRP A 32 -2.20 -19.95 -0.54
CA TRP A 32 -2.41 -19.54 0.85
C TRP A 32 -1.84 -20.52 1.89
N LYS A 33 -1.78 -21.84 1.59
CA LYS A 33 -1.21 -22.85 2.50
C LYS A 33 0.31 -22.75 2.60
N SER A 34 0.93 -22.34 1.51
CA SER A 34 2.38 -22.16 1.42
C SER A 34 2.89 -20.87 2.09
N ALA A 35 1.98 -19.96 2.46
CA ALA A 35 2.32 -18.76 3.21
C ALA A 35 2.91 -19.11 4.59
N TRP A 36 3.74 -18.23 5.15
CA TRP A 36 4.41 -18.48 6.43
C TRP A 36 3.43 -18.76 7.60
N CYS A 37 2.22 -18.22 7.55
CA CYS A 37 1.15 -18.44 8.53
C CYS A 37 0.08 -19.43 8.05
N GLY A 38 0.26 -20.06 6.88
CA GLY A 38 -0.76 -20.88 6.21
C GLY A 38 -1.33 -22.00 7.08
N LEU A 39 -0.47 -22.73 7.81
CA LEU A 39 -0.89 -23.80 8.72
C LEU A 39 -1.74 -23.29 9.90
N ALA A 40 -1.40 -22.12 10.45
CA ALA A 40 -2.17 -21.52 11.53
C ALA A 40 -3.55 -21.07 11.03
N ILE A 41 -3.60 -20.45 9.84
CA ILE A 41 -4.87 -20.06 9.21
C ILE A 41 -5.71 -21.30 8.87
N GLU A 42 -5.10 -22.36 8.34
CA GLU A 42 -5.80 -23.62 8.03
C GLU A 42 -6.46 -24.22 9.27
N ASP A 43 -5.73 -24.32 10.39
CA ASP A 43 -6.26 -24.85 11.64
C ASP A 43 -7.41 -23.97 12.19
N THR A 44 -7.23 -22.65 12.19
CA THR A 44 -8.26 -21.70 12.65
C THR A 44 -9.51 -21.77 11.77
N VAL A 45 -9.37 -21.83 10.44
CA VAL A 45 -10.51 -21.97 9.52
C VAL A 45 -11.18 -23.33 9.69
N ALA A 46 -10.42 -24.42 9.84
CA ALA A 46 -10.98 -25.74 10.06
C ALA A 46 -11.82 -25.80 11.36
N LYS A 47 -11.38 -25.11 12.43
CA LYS A 47 -12.14 -24.93 13.66
C LYS A 47 -13.38 -24.07 13.45
N LEU A 48 -13.28 -22.97 12.70
CA LEU A 48 -14.42 -22.13 12.33
C LEU A 48 -15.49 -22.92 11.59
N LEU A 49 -15.12 -23.67 10.55
CA LEU A 49 -16.06 -24.47 9.74
C LEU A 49 -16.70 -25.63 10.52
N LYS A 50 -16.09 -26.07 11.63
CA LYS A 50 -16.73 -26.99 12.57
C LYS A 50 -17.79 -26.29 13.42
N ARG A 51 -17.55 -25.04 13.83
CA ARG A 51 -18.48 -24.22 14.64
C ARG A 51 -19.61 -23.61 13.81
N ARG A 52 -19.33 -23.26 12.56
CA ARG A 52 -20.24 -22.67 11.56
C ARG A 52 -20.25 -23.53 10.28
N PRO A 53 -20.91 -24.71 10.29
CA PRO A 53 -20.95 -25.60 9.13
C PRO A 53 -21.62 -24.99 7.90
N ASP A 54 -22.46 -23.97 8.10
CA ASP A 54 -23.16 -23.18 7.07
C ASP A 54 -22.20 -22.43 6.14
N LEU A 55 -20.96 -22.18 6.58
CA LEU A 55 -19.95 -21.46 5.80
C LEU A 55 -19.23 -22.32 4.76
N LYS A 56 -19.33 -23.66 4.84
CA LYS A 56 -18.53 -24.59 4.03
C LYS A 56 -18.61 -24.33 2.52
N ASP A 57 -19.80 -23.97 2.04
CA ASP A 57 -20.08 -23.77 0.61
C ASP A 57 -20.00 -22.28 0.19
N ARG A 58 -19.71 -21.38 1.14
CA ARG A 58 -19.73 -19.93 0.94
C ARG A 58 -18.44 -19.23 1.33
N PHE A 59 -17.50 -19.90 1.99
CA PHE A 59 -16.26 -19.33 2.49
C PHE A 59 -15.09 -19.67 1.56
N VAL A 60 -14.55 -18.67 0.88
CA VAL A 60 -13.44 -18.83 -0.06
C VAL A 60 -12.19 -18.17 0.51
N ILE A 61 -11.05 -18.84 0.45
CA ILE A 61 -9.76 -18.24 0.83
C ILE A 61 -9.02 -17.86 -0.44
N GLN A 62 -8.68 -16.58 -0.54
CA GLN A 62 -7.75 -16.05 -1.54
C GLN A 62 -6.47 -15.59 -0.85
N HIS A 63 -5.39 -15.47 -1.61
CA HIS A 63 -4.11 -15.06 -1.08
C HIS A 63 -3.35 -14.20 -2.09
N ALA A 64 -2.70 -13.15 -1.58
CA ALA A 64 -1.74 -12.38 -2.33
C ALA A 64 -0.45 -12.20 -1.53
N ARG A 65 0.67 -12.55 -2.16
CA ARG A 65 2.01 -12.33 -1.62
C ARG A 65 2.46 -10.93 -1.96
N LEU A 66 2.72 -10.16 -0.92
CA LEU A 66 3.11 -8.76 -0.97
C LEU A 66 4.47 -8.56 -0.30
N GLY A 67 5.00 -7.35 -0.40
CA GLY A 67 6.21 -6.94 0.29
C GLY A 67 7.34 -6.56 -0.67
N LEU A 68 8.47 -6.18 -0.10
CA LEU A 68 9.65 -5.84 -0.89
C LEU A 68 10.33 -7.11 -1.41
N THR A 69 10.65 -7.09 -2.69
CA THR A 69 11.39 -8.17 -3.33
C THR A 69 12.89 -8.03 -3.05
N THR A 70 13.65 -9.11 -3.25
CA THR A 70 15.12 -9.14 -3.10
C THR A 70 15.83 -8.03 -3.87
N GLU A 71 15.33 -7.67 -5.04
CA GLU A 71 15.84 -6.61 -5.91
C GLU A 71 15.70 -5.22 -5.27
N LEU A 72 14.68 -5.01 -4.41
CA LEU A 72 14.38 -3.73 -3.75
C LEU A 72 14.91 -3.63 -2.31
N ILE A 73 15.51 -4.70 -1.79
CA ILE A 73 16.22 -4.72 -0.50
C ILE A 73 17.73 -4.91 -0.69
N GLY A 74 18.27 -4.48 -1.82
CA GLY A 74 19.72 -4.53 -2.09
C GLY A 74 20.30 -5.94 -2.09
N GLY A 75 19.50 -6.96 -2.41
CA GLY A 75 19.92 -8.37 -2.38
C GLY A 75 20.08 -8.94 -0.97
N LEU A 76 19.64 -8.21 0.07
CA LEU A 76 19.67 -8.67 1.45
C LEU A 76 18.57 -9.68 1.73
N ALA A 77 18.68 -10.40 2.85
CA ALA A 77 17.57 -11.18 3.36
C ALA A 77 16.42 -10.26 3.80
N PRO A 78 15.16 -10.71 3.70
CA PRO A 78 14.01 -9.96 4.22
C PRO A 78 14.25 -9.60 5.70
N PRO A 79 13.85 -8.40 6.14
CA PRO A 79 13.99 -8.01 7.54
C PRO A 79 13.25 -8.99 8.45
N PRO A 80 13.73 -9.20 9.69
CA PRO A 80 13.05 -10.07 10.65
C PRO A 80 11.67 -9.48 11.01
N GLY A 81 10.69 -10.37 11.14
CA GLY A 81 9.29 -10.02 11.33
C GLY A 81 8.46 -10.37 10.10
N ARG A 82 7.28 -10.92 10.33
CA ARG A 82 6.32 -11.27 9.28
C ARG A 82 4.98 -10.64 9.59
N ARG A 83 4.41 -9.99 8.59
CA ARG A 83 3.11 -9.33 8.66
C ARG A 83 2.08 -10.13 7.89
N VAL A 84 0.86 -10.04 8.40
CA VAL A 84 -0.33 -10.55 7.74
C VAL A 84 -1.45 -9.55 7.94
N LEU A 85 -2.24 -9.36 6.90
CA LEU A 85 -3.47 -8.61 6.92
C LEU A 85 -4.55 -9.55 6.37
N LEU A 86 -5.61 -9.75 7.14
CA LEU A 86 -6.77 -10.51 6.72
C LEU A 86 -7.89 -9.56 6.37
N VAL A 87 -8.47 -9.77 5.21
CA VAL A 87 -9.53 -8.94 4.68
C VAL A 87 -10.73 -9.81 4.34
N MET A 88 -11.89 -9.50 4.91
CA MET A 88 -13.16 -10.10 4.54
C MET A 88 -13.79 -9.29 3.43
N LEU A 89 -14.15 -9.97 2.34
CA LEU A 89 -14.81 -9.40 1.18
C LEU A 89 -16.11 -10.12 0.89
N ASP A 90 -17.01 -9.44 0.18
CA ASP A 90 -18.12 -10.10 -0.50
C ASP A 90 -17.69 -10.64 -1.88
N ARG A 91 -18.65 -11.22 -2.61
CA ARG A 91 -18.47 -11.70 -3.98
C ARG A 91 -18.00 -10.62 -4.97
N GLU A 92 -18.33 -9.36 -4.73
CA GLU A 92 -17.93 -8.22 -5.56
C GLU A 92 -16.54 -7.68 -5.18
N HIS A 93 -15.84 -8.34 -4.26
CA HIS A 93 -14.55 -7.91 -3.69
C HIS A 93 -14.63 -6.57 -2.95
N ARG A 94 -15.81 -6.22 -2.41
CA ARG A 94 -15.98 -5.05 -1.55
C ARG A 94 -15.55 -5.38 -0.13
N LEU A 95 -14.87 -4.44 0.52
CA LEU A 95 -14.41 -4.58 1.90
C LEU A 95 -15.57 -4.71 2.89
N LEU A 96 -15.61 -5.79 3.66
CA LEU A 96 -16.60 -6.02 4.73
C LEU A 96 -16.00 -5.86 6.13
N GLY A 97 -14.73 -6.22 6.30
CA GLY A 97 -14.02 -6.18 7.57
C GLY A 97 -12.56 -6.57 7.37
N PHE A 98 -11.70 -6.25 8.33
CA PHE A 98 -10.29 -6.64 8.26
C PHE A 98 -9.63 -6.65 9.64
N THR A 99 -8.52 -7.35 9.76
CA THR A 99 -7.66 -7.35 10.96
C THR A 99 -6.20 -7.56 10.60
N LEU A 100 -5.31 -7.02 11.42
CA LEU A 100 -3.86 -7.20 11.29
C LEU A 100 -3.40 -8.29 12.27
N GLY A 101 -2.59 -9.23 11.79
CA GLY A 101 -2.10 -10.35 12.60
C GLY A 101 -2.80 -11.68 12.27
N VAL A 102 -2.32 -12.75 12.91
CA VAL A 102 -2.86 -14.11 12.73
C VAL A 102 -3.99 -14.29 13.75
N PRO A 103 -5.24 -14.47 13.32
CA PRO A 103 -6.38 -14.49 14.21
C PRO A 103 -6.47 -15.83 14.93
N GLU A 104 -6.88 -15.75 16.19
CA GLU A 104 -7.44 -16.90 16.88
C GLU A 104 -8.87 -17.19 16.42
N LEU A 105 -9.41 -18.32 16.85
CA LEU A 105 -10.76 -18.78 16.47
C LEU A 105 -11.85 -17.75 16.79
N GLU A 106 -11.83 -17.17 18.00
CA GLU A 106 -12.85 -16.20 18.41
C GLU A 106 -12.76 -14.91 17.59
N THR A 107 -11.55 -14.44 17.31
CA THR A 107 -11.32 -13.25 16.47
C THR A 107 -11.80 -13.48 15.05
N LEU A 108 -11.48 -14.63 14.44
CA LEU A 108 -11.95 -14.96 13.09
C LEU A 108 -13.48 -15.13 13.06
N HIS A 109 -14.06 -15.75 14.08
CA HIS A 109 -15.51 -15.91 14.18
C HIS A 109 -16.23 -14.56 14.25
N ALA A 110 -15.78 -13.65 15.14
CA ALA A 110 -16.33 -12.32 15.26
C ALA A 110 -16.18 -11.51 13.97
N LEU A 111 -15.02 -11.61 13.31
CA LEU A 111 -14.77 -10.96 12.02
C LEU A 111 -15.73 -11.44 10.93
N VAL A 112 -16.08 -12.73 10.92
CA VAL A 112 -17.08 -13.29 9.98
C VAL A 112 -18.48 -12.79 10.30
N GLU A 113 -18.89 -12.79 11.57
CA GLU A 113 -20.22 -12.26 11.96
C GLU A 113 -20.37 -10.78 11.59
N ASP A 114 -19.33 -9.99 11.86
CA ASP A 114 -19.29 -8.57 11.49
C ASP A 114 -19.35 -8.37 9.97
N ALA A 115 -18.67 -9.22 9.21
CA ALA A 115 -18.65 -9.15 7.75
C ALA A 115 -20.01 -9.56 7.15
N GLU A 116 -20.69 -10.56 7.72
CA GLU A 116 -22.05 -10.94 7.31
C GLU A 116 -23.05 -9.81 7.57
N GLU A 117 -22.95 -9.13 8.72
CA GLU A 117 -23.75 -7.94 9.03
C GLU A 117 -23.51 -6.83 7.99
N VAL A 118 -22.25 -6.47 7.73
CA VAL A 118 -21.89 -5.42 6.76
C VAL A 118 -22.38 -5.77 5.35
N SER A 119 -22.20 -7.03 4.94
CA SER A 119 -22.64 -7.52 3.62
C SER A 119 -24.16 -7.42 3.46
N GLN A 120 -24.92 -7.74 4.51
CA GLN A 120 -26.37 -7.59 4.52
C GLN A 120 -26.78 -6.12 4.40
N GLN A 121 -26.13 -5.21 5.13
CA GLN A 121 -26.42 -3.77 5.05
C GLN A 121 -26.15 -3.23 3.65
N ILE A 122 -24.99 -3.55 3.06
CA ILE A 122 -24.66 -3.15 1.68
C ILE A 122 -25.72 -3.70 0.71
N SER A 123 -26.10 -4.97 0.84
CA SER A 123 -27.10 -5.60 -0.03
C SER A 123 -28.47 -4.95 0.07
N LEU A 124 -28.90 -4.57 1.28
CA LEU A 124 -30.17 -3.86 1.51
C LEU A 124 -30.14 -2.46 0.89
N SER A 125 -29.04 -1.74 1.08
CA SER A 125 -28.81 -0.42 0.49
C SER A 125 -28.84 -0.45 -1.04
N THR A 126 -28.21 -1.45 -1.69
CA THR A 126 -28.23 -1.59 -3.15
C THR A 126 -29.63 -1.93 -3.68
N ARG A 127 -30.42 -2.74 -2.96
CA ARG A 127 -31.80 -3.08 -3.36
C ARG A 127 -32.78 -1.91 -3.24
N GLN A 128 -32.61 -1.07 -2.22
CA GLN A 128 -33.48 0.08 -1.96
C GLN A 128 -33.17 1.28 -2.87
N GLY A 129 -31.97 1.37 -3.46
CA GLY A 129 -31.61 2.41 -4.43
C GLY A 129 -32.42 2.41 -5.74
N SER A 130 -33.25 1.39 -5.98
CA SER A 130 -34.18 1.33 -7.12
C SER A 130 -35.56 1.95 -6.82
N GLU A 131 -35.89 2.23 -5.56
CA GLU A 131 -37.16 2.85 -5.17
C GLU A 131 -36.86 4.15 -4.42
N ASN A 132 -37.01 5.28 -5.11
CA ASN A 132 -37.01 6.61 -4.50
C ASN A 132 -37.84 6.61 -3.20
N VAL A 133 -37.22 7.00 -2.08
CA VAL A 133 -37.78 7.56 -0.82
C VAL A 133 -37.00 7.03 0.40
N LEU A 134 -35.74 7.44 0.57
CA LEU A 134 -35.09 7.48 1.88
C LEU A 134 -34.38 8.84 2.05
N PRO A 135 -34.48 9.49 3.22
CA PRO A 135 -33.91 10.82 3.45
C PRO A 135 -32.40 10.83 3.73
N MET A 136 -31.72 9.68 3.72
CA MET A 136 -30.30 9.56 3.99
C MET A 136 -29.63 8.68 2.93
N ASP A 137 -28.49 9.13 2.41
CA ASP A 137 -27.69 8.37 1.45
C ASP A 137 -27.27 7.00 2.04
N PRO A 138 -27.45 5.88 1.31
CA PRO A 138 -27.12 4.53 1.78
C PRO A 138 -25.71 4.37 2.34
N ALA A 139 -24.70 5.04 1.75
CA ALA A 139 -23.32 4.96 2.25
C ALA A 139 -23.17 5.67 3.61
N THR A 140 -23.89 6.77 3.80
CA THR A 140 -23.95 7.49 5.07
C THR A 140 -24.61 6.63 6.16
N ALA A 141 -25.72 5.94 5.84
CA ALA A 141 -26.40 5.05 6.79
C ALA A 141 -25.50 3.87 7.23
N LEU A 142 -24.79 3.24 6.30
CA LEU A 142 -23.82 2.19 6.61
C LEU A 142 -22.72 2.72 7.54
N THR A 143 -22.20 3.90 7.24
CA THR A 143 -21.13 4.51 8.03
C THR A 143 -21.59 4.79 9.45
N GLU A 144 -22.76 5.40 9.66
CA GLU A 144 -23.31 5.64 11.00
C GLU A 144 -23.47 4.36 11.81
N LEU A 145 -24.01 3.30 11.21
CA LEU A 145 -24.14 1.99 11.86
C LEU A 145 -22.77 1.45 12.31
N LEU A 146 -21.77 1.52 11.43
CA LEU A 146 -20.42 1.07 11.74
C LEU A 146 -19.74 1.96 12.77
N MET A 147 -20.02 3.26 12.79
CA MET A 147 -19.54 4.19 13.80
C MET A 147 -20.12 3.87 15.18
N ASP A 148 -21.42 3.60 15.29
CA ASP A 148 -22.07 3.22 16.54
C ASP A 148 -21.50 1.90 17.07
N ARG A 149 -21.30 0.92 16.18
CA ARG A 149 -20.64 -0.34 16.52
C ARG A 149 -19.22 -0.11 17.01
N ALA A 150 -18.42 0.66 16.30
CA ALA A 150 -17.06 1.00 16.71
C ALA A 150 -17.06 1.70 18.08
N ASN A 151 -17.95 2.65 18.33
CA ASN A 151 -18.08 3.31 19.63
C ASN A 151 -18.33 2.34 20.78
N SER A 152 -19.06 1.24 20.56
CA SER A 152 -19.30 0.23 21.60
C SER A 152 -18.06 -0.60 21.98
N ARG A 153 -17.07 -0.69 21.08
CA ARG A 153 -15.85 -1.51 21.22
C ARG A 153 -14.62 -0.69 21.60
N LEU A 154 -14.59 0.57 21.16
CA LEU A 154 -13.46 1.47 21.35
C LEU A 154 -13.43 2.04 22.77
N ASN A 155 -12.23 2.23 23.29
CA ASN A 155 -12.03 2.97 24.53
C ASN A 155 -12.21 4.49 24.31
N ARG A 156 -12.28 5.27 25.40
CA ARG A 156 -12.55 6.71 25.37
C ARG A 156 -11.63 7.52 24.44
N SER A 157 -10.34 7.20 24.40
CA SER A 157 -9.39 7.90 23.51
C SER A 157 -9.70 7.64 22.03
N TRP A 158 -9.99 6.39 21.67
CA TRP A 158 -10.36 6.02 20.32
C TRP A 158 -11.74 6.55 19.91
N GLN A 159 -12.73 6.55 20.81
CA GLN A 159 -14.03 7.18 20.60
C GLN A 159 -13.91 8.68 20.29
N THR A 160 -13.04 9.38 21.04
CA THR A 160 -12.78 10.81 20.80
C THR A 160 -12.16 11.03 19.41
N ALA A 161 -11.17 10.20 19.04
CA ALA A 161 -10.57 10.25 17.71
C ALA A 161 -11.59 9.95 16.61
N LEU A 162 -12.47 8.95 16.80
CA LEU A 162 -13.51 8.58 15.85
C LEU A 162 -14.54 9.71 15.65
N ALA A 163 -14.93 10.40 16.72
CA ALA A 163 -15.81 11.57 16.63
C ALA A 163 -15.15 12.74 15.87
N SER A 164 -13.85 12.98 16.09
CA SER A 164 -13.09 13.99 15.33
C SER A 164 -12.90 13.59 13.86
N ALA A 165 -12.67 12.30 13.59
CA ALA A 165 -12.57 11.74 12.26
C ALA A 165 -13.86 11.99 11.48
N LYS A 166 -15.03 11.75 12.08
CA LYS A 166 -16.35 12.03 11.46
C LYS A 166 -16.49 13.46 10.95
N GLN A 167 -15.96 14.43 11.69
CA GLN A 167 -16.05 15.85 11.34
C GLN A 167 -15.04 16.25 10.26
N THR A 168 -13.91 15.54 10.20
CA THR A 168 -12.75 15.91 9.36
C THR A 168 -12.73 15.14 8.04
N LEU A 169 -13.02 13.84 8.10
CA LEU A 169 -13.04 12.90 7.00
C LEU A 169 -14.49 12.79 6.52
N LYS A 170 -14.89 13.69 5.61
CA LYS A 170 -16.17 13.55 4.90
C LYS A 170 -16.20 12.17 4.21
N ASN A 171 -17.39 11.58 4.11
CA ASN A 171 -17.59 10.26 3.54
C ASN A 171 -17.45 10.29 2.00
N PRO A 172 -16.48 9.57 1.38
CA PRO A 172 -16.26 9.64 -0.07
C PRO A 172 -16.93 8.53 -0.85
N PHE A 173 -17.40 7.46 -0.20
CA PHE A 173 -18.01 6.32 -0.88
C PHE A 173 -19.51 6.52 -1.17
N GLY A 174 -20.08 7.68 -0.83
CA GLY A 174 -21.45 8.11 -1.16
C GLY A 174 -21.61 9.53 -1.71
N ALA A 175 -20.52 10.30 -1.77
CA ALA A 175 -20.54 11.64 -2.35
C ALA A 175 -20.07 11.57 -3.81
N GLU A 176 -20.84 12.15 -4.74
CA GLU A 176 -20.31 12.49 -6.05
C GLU A 176 -19.02 13.32 -5.85
N PRO A 177 -17.95 13.05 -6.61
CA PRO A 177 -16.70 13.79 -6.46
C PRO A 177 -17.00 15.28 -6.58
N GLU A 178 -16.61 16.07 -5.58
CA GLU A 178 -16.79 17.53 -5.62
C GLU A 178 -16.17 18.04 -6.95
N PRO A 179 -16.91 18.82 -7.76
CA PRO A 179 -16.38 19.39 -8.98
C PRO A 179 -15.19 20.27 -8.59
N ILE A 180 -14.00 19.87 -9.02
CA ILE A 180 -12.78 20.64 -8.79
C ILE A 180 -12.91 21.90 -9.67
N GLU A 181 -13.26 23.02 -9.03
CA GLU A 181 -13.11 24.37 -9.58
C GLU A 181 -11.62 24.74 -9.52
N ASP A 182 -10.79 24.09 -10.33
CA ASP A 182 -9.48 24.63 -10.69
C ASP A 182 -9.08 24.08 -12.06
N GLU A 183 -9.03 25.01 -13.01
CA GLU A 183 -8.74 24.84 -14.42
C GLU A 183 -7.30 24.32 -14.66
N ASP A 184 -7.18 23.55 -15.75
CA ASP A 184 -5.98 23.34 -16.58
C ASP A 184 -4.96 22.24 -16.33
N ASN A 185 -4.90 21.44 -15.26
CA ASN A 185 -4.03 20.24 -15.28
C ASN A 185 -4.47 19.09 -14.37
N ALA A 186 -4.76 17.95 -15.00
CA ALA A 186 -5.12 16.64 -14.46
C ALA A 186 -6.53 16.51 -13.87
N LYS A 187 -7.41 15.80 -14.57
CA LYS A 187 -8.60 15.17 -13.99
C LYS A 187 -8.11 14.09 -13.01
N PRO A 188 -8.24 14.22 -11.67
CA PRO A 188 -8.00 13.07 -10.81
C PRO A 188 -9.18 12.12 -11.02
N GLY A 189 -8.92 10.97 -11.66
CA GLY A 189 -9.94 9.93 -11.82
C GLY A 189 -10.45 9.41 -10.47
N GLU A 190 -11.62 8.79 -10.47
CA GLU A 190 -12.30 8.23 -9.28
C GLU A 190 -11.37 7.34 -8.41
N GLN A 191 -10.47 6.59 -9.05
CA GLN A 191 -9.47 5.76 -8.38
C GLN A 191 -8.43 6.59 -7.60
N SER A 192 -7.99 7.74 -8.13
CA SER A 192 -7.06 8.63 -7.43
C SER A 192 -7.67 9.22 -6.16
N PHE A 193 -8.97 9.51 -6.19
CA PHE A 193 -9.70 10.01 -5.03
C PHE A 193 -9.85 8.94 -3.95
N LYS A 194 -10.26 7.72 -4.33
CA LYS A 194 -10.36 6.56 -3.42
C LYS A 194 -9.02 6.24 -2.76
N ARG A 195 -7.92 6.26 -3.52
CA ARG A 195 -6.55 6.09 -3.00
C ARG A 195 -6.19 7.18 -1.98
N LYS A 196 -6.37 8.45 -2.34
CA LYS A 196 -6.07 9.57 -1.42
C LYS A 196 -6.86 9.44 -0.11
N HIS A 197 -8.14 9.09 -0.19
CA HIS A 197 -8.97 8.91 1.00
C HIS A 197 -8.45 7.81 1.92
N LEU A 198 -8.10 6.63 1.39
CA LEU A 198 -7.50 5.56 2.18
C LEU A 198 -6.26 6.05 2.95
N SER A 199 -5.38 6.81 2.28
CA SER A 199 -4.20 7.40 2.93
C SER A 199 -4.58 8.36 4.04
N ASP A 200 -5.58 9.22 3.82
CA ASP A 200 -6.01 10.22 4.78
C ASP A 200 -6.66 9.62 6.02
N VAL A 201 -7.53 8.63 5.87
CA VAL A 201 -8.14 7.90 6.99
C VAL A 201 -7.07 7.23 7.84
N VAL A 202 -6.18 6.46 7.22
CA VAL A 202 -5.14 5.74 7.96
C VAL A 202 -4.15 6.71 8.62
N SER A 203 -3.78 7.79 7.93
CA SER A 203 -2.91 8.83 8.49
C SER A 203 -3.53 9.54 9.68
N PHE A 204 -4.86 9.70 9.71
CA PHE A 204 -5.57 10.34 10.81
C PHE A 204 -5.48 9.52 12.10
N PHE A 205 -5.69 8.20 12.02
CA PHE A 205 -5.68 7.33 13.20
C PHE A 205 -4.29 6.83 13.61
N ARG A 206 -3.30 6.92 12.72
CA ARG A 206 -1.94 6.44 12.97
C ARG A 206 -1.25 7.06 14.21
N PRO A 207 -1.35 8.37 14.48
CA PRO A 207 -0.79 8.94 15.71
C PRO A 207 -1.43 8.36 16.98
N VAL A 208 -2.75 8.15 16.96
CA VAL A 208 -3.49 7.54 18.09
C VAL A 208 -3.02 6.11 18.31
N TYR A 209 -2.86 5.35 17.22
CA TYR A 209 -2.32 3.99 17.26
C TYR A 209 -0.90 3.92 17.84
N GLN A 210 0.00 4.82 17.41
CA GLN A 210 1.37 4.87 17.91
C GLN A 210 1.44 5.23 19.40
N ILE A 211 0.60 6.16 19.85
CA ILE A 211 0.49 6.50 21.28
C ILE A 211 -0.01 5.29 22.06
N ASP A 212 -1.06 4.62 21.59
CA ASP A 212 -1.64 3.44 22.24
C ASP A 212 -0.65 2.27 22.33
N LEU A 213 0.11 1.98 21.26
CA LEU A 213 1.21 0.99 21.30
C LEU A 213 2.28 1.36 22.32
N THR A 214 2.66 2.64 22.38
CA THR A 214 3.66 3.13 23.33
C THR A 214 3.17 2.98 24.77
N LEU A 215 1.88 3.21 25.02
CA LEU A 215 1.29 3.06 26.35
C LEU A 215 1.17 1.60 26.78
N ARG A 216 0.81 0.69 25.86
CA ARG A 216 0.63 -0.74 26.17
C ARG A 216 1.95 -1.51 26.26
N PHE A 217 2.90 -1.24 25.36
CA PHE A 217 4.11 -2.06 25.20
C PHE A 217 5.42 -1.27 25.43
N GLY A 218 5.33 0.02 25.73
CA GLY A 218 6.47 0.90 25.97
C GLY A 218 7.05 1.54 24.69
N PRO A 219 7.89 2.58 24.85
CA PRO A 219 8.42 3.37 23.71
C PRO A 219 9.38 2.59 22.82
N SER A 220 9.95 1.47 23.30
CA SER A 220 10.83 0.63 22.49
C SER A 220 10.11 -0.01 21.31
N VAL A 221 8.80 -0.26 21.41
CA VAL A 221 8.02 -0.89 20.35
C VAL A 221 7.82 0.07 19.18
N THR A 222 7.55 1.34 19.44
CA THR A 222 7.37 2.35 18.38
C THR A 222 8.69 2.88 17.83
N ALA A 223 9.77 2.79 18.61
CA ALA A 223 11.12 3.14 18.16
C ALA A 223 11.77 2.05 17.29
N GLU A 224 11.43 0.77 17.49
CA GLU A 224 12.02 -0.36 16.78
C GLU A 224 10.96 -1.06 15.90
N PRO A 225 11.00 -0.89 14.56
CA PRO A 225 9.99 -1.43 13.65
C PRO A 225 9.79 -2.96 13.76
N VAL A 226 10.85 -3.70 14.06
CA VAL A 226 10.79 -5.17 14.22
C VAL A 226 9.94 -5.57 15.42
N ARG A 227 10.04 -4.85 16.54
CA ARG A 227 9.21 -5.12 17.73
C ARG A 227 7.76 -4.80 17.47
N GLN A 228 7.49 -3.71 16.76
CA GLN A 228 6.13 -3.37 16.34
C GLN A 228 5.53 -4.50 15.49
N ILE A 229 6.28 -5.02 14.51
CA ILE A 229 5.83 -6.14 13.67
C ILE A 229 5.48 -7.35 14.53
N GLN A 230 6.31 -7.69 15.52
CA GLN A 230 6.07 -8.84 16.39
C GLN A 230 4.80 -8.71 17.22
N VAL A 231 4.53 -7.55 17.83
CA VAL A 231 3.30 -7.38 18.60
C VAL A 231 2.07 -7.34 17.69
N GLU A 232 2.20 -6.83 16.46
CA GLU A 232 1.14 -6.80 15.44
C GLU A 232 0.81 -8.19 14.87
N GLN A 233 1.57 -9.24 15.22
CA GLN A 233 1.18 -10.62 14.90
C GLN A 233 -0.06 -11.07 15.70
N HIS A 234 -0.30 -10.46 16.85
CA HIS A 234 -1.49 -10.66 17.67
C HIS A 234 -2.59 -9.69 17.26
N THR A 235 -3.76 -10.22 16.89
CA THR A 235 -4.88 -9.42 16.37
C THR A 235 -5.37 -8.36 17.34
N GLU A 236 -5.29 -8.63 18.64
CA GLU A 236 -5.73 -7.75 19.73
C GLU A 236 -4.87 -6.47 19.80
N THR A 237 -3.65 -6.53 19.27
CA THR A 237 -2.75 -5.37 19.20
C THR A 237 -3.33 -4.29 18.29
N ALA A 238 -3.82 -4.65 17.12
CA ALA A 238 -4.28 -3.68 16.13
C ALA A 238 -5.81 -3.58 16.02
N GLN A 239 -6.57 -4.32 16.82
CA GLN A 239 -8.03 -4.38 16.69
C GLN A 239 -8.70 -3.01 16.81
N LEU A 240 -8.36 -2.21 17.82
CA LEU A 240 -8.95 -0.86 17.99
C LEU A 240 -8.65 0.06 16.81
N PHE A 241 -7.48 -0.10 16.20
CA PHE A 241 -7.10 0.63 15.00
C PHE A 241 -7.96 0.18 13.81
N CYS A 242 -8.09 -1.12 13.57
CA CYS A 242 -8.92 -1.66 12.48
C CYS A 242 -10.41 -1.27 12.65
N ASP A 243 -10.95 -1.40 13.87
CA ASP A 243 -12.33 -1.02 14.20
C ASP A 243 -12.61 0.47 13.99
N SER A 244 -11.62 1.34 14.21
CA SER A 244 -11.74 2.78 13.99
C SER A 244 -11.71 3.19 12.51
N LEU A 245 -11.07 2.38 11.67
CA LEU A 245 -10.91 2.63 10.24
C LEU A 245 -12.09 2.10 9.42
N LEU A 246 -12.65 0.96 9.82
CA LEU A 246 -13.68 0.25 9.06
C LEU A 246 -14.89 1.11 8.67
N PRO A 247 -15.44 2.01 9.53
CA PRO A 247 -16.58 2.84 9.16
C PRO A 247 -16.36 3.69 7.90
N PHE A 248 -15.11 4.06 7.62
CA PHE A 248 -14.74 4.90 6.48
C PHE A 248 -14.29 4.10 5.25
N LEU A 249 -14.02 2.79 5.41
CA LEU A 249 -13.43 1.96 4.35
C LEU A 249 -14.36 0.86 3.87
N ALA A 250 -15.40 0.51 4.65
CA ALA A 250 -16.36 -0.52 4.28
C ALA A 250 -17.00 -0.22 2.91
N GLY A 251 -17.14 -1.25 2.08
CA GLY A 251 -17.62 -1.13 0.70
C GLY A 251 -16.55 -0.78 -0.33
N ALA A 252 -15.32 -0.46 0.07
CA ALA A 252 -14.23 -0.15 -0.87
C ALA A 252 -13.90 -1.35 -1.77
N ASP A 253 -13.66 -1.09 -3.06
CA ASP A 253 -13.26 -2.11 -4.03
C ASP A 253 -11.81 -2.56 -3.81
N MET A 254 -11.65 -3.78 -3.31
CA MET A 254 -10.33 -4.33 -3.00
C MET A 254 -9.62 -4.91 -4.21
N ASN A 255 -10.29 -5.12 -5.36
CA ASN A 255 -9.60 -5.48 -6.60
C ASN A 255 -8.64 -4.38 -7.04
N ALA A 256 -9.06 -3.12 -6.92
CA ALA A 256 -8.24 -1.97 -7.27
C ALA A 256 -7.28 -1.53 -6.15
N LEU A 257 -7.61 -1.81 -4.88
CA LEU A 257 -6.96 -1.17 -3.72
C LEU A 257 -6.10 -2.10 -2.85
N PHE A 258 -6.09 -3.42 -3.02
CA PHE A 258 -5.42 -4.31 -2.05
C PHE A 258 -3.93 -4.02 -1.83
N VAL A 259 -3.19 -3.60 -2.87
CA VAL A 259 -1.78 -3.22 -2.78
C VAL A 259 -1.61 -1.93 -1.98
N ASP A 260 -2.37 -0.90 -2.33
CA ASP A 260 -2.37 0.39 -1.61
C ASP A 260 -2.81 0.22 -0.16
N PHE A 261 -3.82 -0.61 0.07
CA PHE A 261 -4.34 -0.94 1.39
C PHE A 261 -3.26 -1.59 2.25
N ALA A 262 -2.57 -2.62 1.75
CA ALA A 262 -1.45 -3.23 2.47
C ALA A 262 -0.28 -2.24 2.70
N SER A 263 0.08 -1.45 1.67
CA SER A 263 1.14 -0.43 1.76
C SER A 263 0.88 0.56 2.89
N VAL A 264 -0.34 1.11 2.89
CA VAL A 264 -0.77 2.10 3.85
C VAL A 264 -0.85 1.49 5.23
N MET A 265 -1.50 0.32 5.41
CA MET A 265 -1.66 -0.33 6.72
C MET A 265 -0.32 -0.68 7.36
N TRP A 266 0.62 -1.26 6.60
CA TRP A 266 1.94 -1.63 7.10
C TRP A 266 2.96 -0.48 7.13
N SER A 267 2.59 0.69 6.59
CA SER A 267 3.49 1.85 6.47
C SER A 267 4.79 1.55 5.71
N GLN A 268 4.73 0.63 4.75
CA GLN A 268 5.87 0.15 3.99
C GLN A 268 5.52 0.02 2.51
N PRO A 269 6.48 0.23 1.59
CA PRO A 269 6.26 -0.10 0.20
C PRO A 269 6.02 -1.60 0.02
N VAL A 270 5.11 -1.96 -0.88
CA VAL A 270 4.77 -3.36 -1.17
C VAL A 270 4.66 -3.57 -2.67
N VAL A 271 5.24 -4.66 -3.14
CA VAL A 271 5.15 -5.08 -4.53
C VAL A 271 4.42 -6.40 -4.60
N THR A 272 3.68 -6.61 -5.69
CA THR A 272 3.15 -7.93 -6.03
C THR A 272 3.94 -8.47 -7.21
N LYS A 273 4.19 -9.79 -7.26
CA LYS A 273 4.91 -10.41 -8.37
C LYS A 273 4.14 -10.40 -9.69
N GLU A 274 2.84 -10.16 -9.66
CA GLU A 274 1.92 -10.39 -10.80
C GLU A 274 1.36 -9.09 -11.40
N SER A 275 1.66 -7.91 -10.82
CA SER A 275 0.88 -6.70 -11.08
C SER A 275 1.37 -5.78 -12.18
N ASP A 276 2.56 -5.98 -12.77
CA ASP A 276 3.02 -5.05 -13.79
C ASP A 276 2.74 -5.52 -15.20
N THR A 277 1.84 -4.79 -15.87
CA THR A 277 1.49 -4.96 -17.28
C THR A 277 2.37 -4.10 -18.18
N GLU A 278 3.14 -3.16 -17.62
CA GLU A 278 4.04 -2.32 -18.37
C GLU A 278 5.33 -3.09 -18.68
N ASP A 279 5.64 -3.22 -19.98
CA ASP A 279 6.87 -3.85 -20.46
C ASP A 279 8.05 -2.87 -20.31
N TRP A 280 8.49 -2.69 -19.07
CA TRP A 280 9.68 -1.90 -18.74
C TRP A 280 10.95 -2.44 -19.39
N GLY A 281 10.96 -3.72 -19.77
CA GLY A 281 12.05 -4.36 -20.47
C GLY A 281 12.26 -3.79 -21.87
N THR A 282 11.20 -3.66 -22.69
CA THR A 282 11.31 -3.03 -24.01
C THR A 282 11.75 -1.58 -23.90
N TRP A 283 11.13 -0.78 -23.02
CA TRP A 283 11.54 0.61 -22.81
C TRP A 283 13.02 0.74 -22.44
N TRP A 284 13.52 -0.13 -21.56
CA TRP A 284 14.93 -0.15 -21.18
C TRP A 284 15.84 -0.46 -22.35
N MET A 285 15.47 -1.44 -23.18
CA MET A 285 16.24 -1.83 -24.37
C MET A 285 16.29 -0.73 -25.44
N GLU A 286 15.23 0.09 -25.55
CA GLU A 286 15.13 1.18 -26.53
C GLU A 286 16.03 2.39 -26.23
N GLN A 287 16.54 2.56 -25.01
CA GLN A 287 17.37 3.74 -24.70
C GLN A 287 18.72 3.70 -25.46
N PRO A 288 19.28 4.83 -25.91
CA PRO A 288 20.56 4.83 -26.59
C PRO A 288 21.71 4.39 -25.68
N GLU A 289 22.69 3.65 -26.24
CA GLU A 289 23.92 3.32 -25.51
C GLU A 289 24.75 4.60 -25.27
N GLY A 290 25.27 4.76 -24.04
CA GLY A 290 26.08 5.93 -23.67
C GLY A 290 25.27 7.17 -23.28
N GLU A 291 23.95 7.14 -23.36
CA GLU A 291 23.09 8.19 -22.81
C GLU A 291 22.78 7.98 -21.32
N MET A 292 22.57 9.10 -20.62
CA MET A 292 22.16 9.06 -19.22
C MET A 292 20.69 8.67 -19.13
N VAL A 293 20.38 7.64 -18.34
CA VAL A 293 19.01 7.24 -18.04
C VAL A 293 18.68 7.64 -16.62
N VAL A 294 17.57 8.35 -16.44
CA VAL A 294 17.09 8.79 -15.14
C VAL A 294 15.72 8.20 -14.87
N ILE A 295 15.63 7.45 -13.78
CA ILE A 295 14.38 6.88 -13.31
C ILE A 295 13.95 7.60 -12.03
N THR A 296 12.76 8.18 -12.04
CA THR A 296 12.10 8.72 -10.86
C THR A 296 11.19 7.64 -10.28
N ILE A 297 11.38 7.33 -9.00
CA ILE A 297 10.59 6.31 -8.31
C ILE A 297 9.36 6.98 -7.74
N VAL A 298 8.18 6.57 -8.21
CA VAL A 298 6.89 7.04 -7.68
C VAL A 298 6.62 6.29 -6.36
N PRO A 299 6.54 7.00 -5.21
CA PRO A 299 6.30 6.34 -3.94
C PRO A 299 4.86 5.81 -3.86
N ASP A 300 4.72 4.61 -3.29
CA ASP A 300 3.41 4.06 -2.93
C ASP A 300 2.65 4.99 -1.96
N LEU A 301 1.34 4.82 -1.91
CA LEU A 301 0.46 5.61 -1.07
C LEU A 301 0.86 5.64 0.41
N GLY A 302 1.43 4.55 0.93
CA GLY A 302 1.97 4.47 2.30
C GLY A 302 3.22 5.31 2.54
N MET A 303 3.91 5.76 1.48
CA MET A 303 5.18 6.49 1.50
C MET A 303 5.09 7.94 1.01
N GLN A 304 4.03 8.31 0.28
CA GLN A 304 3.86 9.66 -0.30
C GLN A 304 4.00 10.81 0.71
N LYS A 305 3.45 10.70 1.93
CA LYS A 305 3.58 11.77 2.94
C LYS A 305 5.01 11.94 3.45
N LYS A 306 5.84 10.89 3.45
CA LYS A 306 7.28 11.00 3.80
C LYS A 306 8.06 11.72 2.68
N ALA A 307 7.76 11.39 1.43
CA ALA A 307 8.37 12.02 0.26
C ALA A 307 8.10 13.53 0.18
N LEU A 308 6.86 13.95 0.40
CA LEU A 308 6.46 15.37 0.37
C LEU A 308 7.09 16.20 1.50
N LEU A 309 7.38 15.60 2.66
CA LEU A 309 8.06 16.29 3.76
C LEU A 309 9.54 16.58 3.46
N ALA A 310 10.20 15.75 2.64
CA ALA A 310 11.57 16.00 2.20
C ALA A 310 11.68 17.27 1.33
N ASP A 311 10.66 17.53 0.50
CA ASP A 311 10.56 18.73 -0.33
C ASP A 311 10.41 20.01 0.52
N SER A 312 9.72 19.96 1.67
CA SER A 312 9.52 21.13 2.53
C SER A 312 10.65 21.37 3.53
N ALA A 313 11.26 20.32 4.08
CA ALA A 313 12.31 20.42 5.11
C ALA A 313 13.65 20.91 4.55
N THR A 314 13.89 20.76 3.24
CA THR A 314 15.12 21.23 2.58
C THR A 314 14.93 22.52 1.78
N ALA A 315 13.69 22.93 1.50
CA ALA A 315 13.37 24.23 0.91
C ALA A 315 13.72 25.42 1.84
N THR A 316 13.94 25.18 3.13
CA THR A 316 14.23 26.20 4.14
C THR A 316 15.72 26.46 4.40
N LEU A 317 16.65 25.77 3.75
CA LEU A 317 18.04 26.24 3.65
C LEU A 317 18.14 27.36 2.60
N LYS A 318 17.45 28.48 2.89
CA LYS A 318 17.49 29.76 2.16
C LYS A 318 18.86 30.45 2.32
N GLY A 319 19.92 29.73 1.99
CA GLY A 319 21.30 30.20 2.02
C GLY A 319 22.09 29.59 0.87
N ARG A 320 21.82 30.05 -0.37
CA ARG A 320 22.65 29.81 -1.56
C ARG A 320 22.94 28.34 -1.93
N GLY A 321 22.03 27.42 -1.62
CA GLY A 321 22.18 25.99 -1.93
C GLY A 321 21.28 25.53 -3.09
N ILE A 322 21.75 24.55 -3.85
CA ILE A 322 20.97 23.84 -4.87
C ILE A 322 19.88 23.02 -4.19
N GLY A 323 18.62 23.27 -4.54
CA GLY A 323 17.45 22.56 -4.03
C GLY A 323 17.05 21.33 -4.85
N TRP A 324 16.10 20.54 -4.35
CA TRP A 324 15.55 19.37 -5.07
C TRP A 324 14.95 19.74 -6.43
N THR A 325 14.32 20.90 -6.53
CA THR A 325 13.73 21.41 -7.79
C THR A 325 14.79 21.71 -8.85
N GLU A 326 15.94 22.25 -8.45
CA GLU A 326 17.05 22.51 -9.37
C GLU A 326 17.74 21.21 -9.82
N LEU A 327 17.86 20.23 -8.92
CA LEU A 327 18.37 18.91 -9.25
C LEU A 327 17.44 18.18 -10.23
N GLN A 328 16.12 18.23 -9.99
CA GLN A 328 15.14 17.65 -10.90
C GLN A 328 15.21 18.27 -12.29
N LYS A 329 15.27 19.61 -12.39
CA LYS A 329 15.45 20.30 -13.68
C LYS A 329 16.72 19.88 -14.41
N LEU A 330 17.83 19.65 -13.68
CA LEU A 330 19.08 19.18 -14.28
C LEU A 330 18.92 17.75 -14.85
N LEU A 331 18.19 16.89 -14.14
CA LEU A 331 17.94 15.51 -14.54
C LEU A 331 17.01 15.41 -15.75
N GLU A 332 16.04 16.30 -15.87
CA GLU A 332 15.10 16.37 -17.00
C GLU A 332 15.74 16.92 -18.30
N GLN A 333 16.91 17.57 -18.23
CA GLN A 333 17.50 18.30 -19.36
C GLN A 333 18.26 17.42 -20.38
N ASP A 334 19.00 16.40 -19.95
CA ASP A 334 20.01 15.70 -20.79
C ASP A 334 19.93 14.16 -20.68
N GLY A 335 18.73 13.60 -20.46
CA GLY A 335 18.58 12.14 -20.38
C GLY A 335 17.15 11.66 -20.61
N SER A 336 17.02 10.35 -20.83
CA SER A 336 15.72 9.69 -20.82
C SER A 336 15.21 9.68 -19.39
N PHE A 337 14.32 10.64 -19.10
CA PHE A 337 13.71 10.82 -17.80
C PHE A 337 12.35 10.13 -17.78
N GLN A 338 12.19 9.13 -16.90
CA GLN A 338 10.95 8.38 -16.81
C GLN A 338 10.55 8.15 -15.35
N SER A 339 9.25 8.22 -15.09
CA SER A 339 8.67 7.88 -13.78
C SER A 339 8.23 6.42 -13.79
N ILE A 340 8.67 5.66 -12.80
CA ILE A 340 8.35 4.23 -12.64
C ILE A 340 7.66 3.97 -11.30
N SER A 341 6.73 3.03 -11.26
CA SER A 341 6.17 2.51 -10.01
C SER A 341 7.20 1.64 -9.27
N ILE A 342 7.01 1.40 -7.97
CA ILE A 342 7.91 0.50 -7.23
C ILE A 342 7.83 -0.95 -7.77
N SER A 343 6.63 -1.38 -8.18
CA SER A 343 6.43 -2.67 -8.85
C SER A 343 7.19 -2.74 -10.18
N GLY A 344 7.11 -1.69 -11.00
CA GLY A 344 7.78 -1.64 -12.30
C GLY A 344 9.29 -1.63 -12.16
N LEU A 345 9.79 -0.95 -11.11
CA LEU A 345 11.21 -1.00 -10.78
C LEU A 345 11.66 -2.41 -10.40
N ALA A 346 10.88 -3.14 -9.60
CA ALA A 346 11.21 -4.53 -9.26
C ALA A 346 11.27 -5.42 -10.51
N THR A 347 10.31 -5.28 -11.42
CA THR A 347 10.26 -6.00 -12.71
C THR A 347 11.46 -5.65 -13.58
N LEU A 348 11.74 -4.35 -13.75
CA LEU A 348 12.89 -3.88 -14.53
C LEU A 348 14.22 -4.45 -14.00
N LEU A 349 14.44 -4.37 -12.68
CA LEU A 349 15.67 -4.87 -12.06
C LEU A 349 15.83 -6.38 -12.27
N ARG A 350 14.72 -7.14 -12.20
CA ARG A 350 14.71 -8.59 -12.38
C ARG A 350 14.95 -8.98 -13.83
N ASP A 351 14.17 -8.43 -14.75
CA ASP A 351 14.14 -8.87 -16.15
C ASP A 351 15.43 -8.48 -16.89
N GLN A 352 16.01 -7.34 -16.53
CA GLN A 352 17.28 -6.85 -17.08
C GLN A 352 18.50 -7.28 -16.25
N ASN A 353 18.29 -8.06 -15.18
CA ASN A 353 19.34 -8.53 -14.27
C ASN A 353 20.28 -7.41 -13.78
N LEU A 354 19.68 -6.27 -13.41
CA LEU A 354 20.40 -5.10 -12.92
C LEU A 354 20.81 -5.27 -11.45
N ALA A 355 21.76 -4.46 -11.01
CA ALA A 355 22.21 -4.47 -9.61
C ALA A 355 21.03 -4.16 -8.66
N PRO A 356 20.84 -4.96 -7.58
CA PRO A 356 19.75 -4.75 -6.65
C PRO A 356 19.95 -3.45 -5.86
N ILE A 357 18.84 -2.80 -5.51
CA ILE A 357 18.82 -1.46 -4.93
C ILE A 357 18.14 -1.53 -3.57
N GLN A 358 18.75 -0.92 -2.55
CA GLN A 358 18.09 -0.76 -1.25
C GLN A 358 17.09 0.40 -1.33
N LEU A 359 15.79 0.12 -1.41
CA LEU A 359 14.78 1.18 -1.61
C LEU A 359 14.60 2.08 -0.37
N THR A 360 14.59 1.51 0.83
CA THR A 360 14.07 2.20 2.03
C THR A 360 15.11 2.68 3.05
N VAL A 361 16.36 2.22 2.96
CA VAL A 361 17.42 2.48 3.98
C VAL A 361 18.61 3.20 3.33
N PRO A 362 19.16 4.28 3.94
CA PRO A 362 18.73 4.95 5.18
C PRO A 362 17.48 5.83 5.03
N SER A 363 17.11 6.17 3.80
CA SER A 363 15.86 6.87 3.43
C SER A 363 15.41 6.39 2.06
N PHE A 364 14.18 6.75 1.67
CA PHE A 364 13.58 6.32 0.41
C PHE A 364 14.41 6.79 -0.80
N ALA A 365 14.65 5.90 -1.75
CA ALA A 365 15.30 6.24 -3.02
C ALA A 365 14.32 7.01 -3.91
N ARG A 366 14.70 8.22 -4.32
CA ARG A 366 13.87 9.11 -5.13
C ARG A 366 14.22 9.02 -6.61
N TYR A 367 15.51 9.01 -6.93
CA TYR A 367 16.01 8.91 -8.30
C TYR A 367 17.07 7.82 -8.42
N LEU A 368 17.06 7.14 -9.57
CA LEU A 368 18.15 6.28 -10.02
C LEU A 368 18.74 6.90 -11.27
N VAL A 369 20.03 7.18 -11.23
CA VAL A 369 20.74 7.80 -12.36
C VAL A 369 21.79 6.82 -12.87
N PHE A 370 21.59 6.35 -14.09
CA PHE A 370 22.53 5.52 -14.82
C PHE A 370 23.34 6.42 -15.74
N LYS A 371 24.66 6.43 -15.56
CA LYS A 371 25.56 7.17 -16.47
C LYS A 371 25.53 6.56 -17.88
N ASP A 372 25.44 5.24 -17.93
CA ASP A 372 25.23 4.40 -19.10
C ASP A 372 24.45 3.16 -18.61
N LYS A 373 23.74 2.48 -19.51
CA LYS A 373 22.94 1.28 -19.18
C LYS A 373 23.72 0.19 -18.47
N THR A 374 25.01 0.09 -18.77
CA THR A 374 25.89 -0.95 -18.22
C THR A 374 26.49 -0.58 -16.87
N ALA A 375 26.37 0.69 -16.46
CA ALA A 375 26.97 1.18 -15.22
C ALA A 375 26.05 0.97 -14.01
N GLU A 376 26.65 0.81 -12.83
CA GLU A 376 25.88 0.79 -11.59
C GLU A 376 25.13 2.12 -11.37
N PRO A 377 23.85 2.08 -10.97
CA PRO A 377 23.06 3.27 -10.76
C PRO A 377 23.56 4.08 -9.56
N VAL A 378 23.50 5.40 -9.69
CA VAL A 378 23.56 6.30 -8.55
C VAL A 378 22.17 6.45 -7.97
N VAL A 379 22.01 5.93 -6.76
CA VAL A 379 20.79 6.07 -5.98
C VAL A 379 20.82 7.41 -5.26
N ILE A 380 19.89 8.30 -5.58
CA ILE A 380 19.68 9.58 -4.90
C ILE A 380 18.49 9.43 -3.96
N ARG A 381 18.71 9.66 -2.66
CA ARG A 381 17.71 9.42 -1.61
C ARG A 381 17.14 10.70 -1.05
N GLU A 382 15.92 10.65 -0.52
CA GLU A 382 15.23 11.81 0.07
C GLU A 382 16.02 12.49 1.20
N GLY A 383 16.78 11.72 1.98
CA GLY A 383 17.64 12.24 3.05
C GLY A 383 18.99 12.80 2.57
N ASP A 384 19.32 12.71 1.28
CA ASP A 384 20.58 13.23 0.74
C ASP A 384 20.52 14.75 0.53
N LEU A 385 21.70 15.39 0.56
CA LEU A 385 21.84 16.79 0.15
C LEU A 385 21.87 16.89 -1.39
N PRO A 386 20.92 17.58 -2.05
CA PRO A 386 20.84 17.64 -3.52
C PRO A 386 22.11 18.16 -4.19
N ALA A 387 22.77 19.15 -3.57
CA ALA A 387 23.99 19.77 -4.08
C ALA A 387 25.15 18.77 -4.33
N LYS A 388 25.24 17.69 -3.55
CA LYS A 388 26.25 16.64 -3.69
C LYS A 388 26.12 15.94 -5.04
N HIS A 389 24.87 15.67 -5.45
CA HIS A 389 24.57 14.94 -6.67
C HIS A 389 24.57 15.84 -7.90
N PHE A 390 24.11 17.09 -7.76
CA PHE A 390 24.10 18.09 -8.83
C PHE A 390 25.48 18.26 -9.49
N THR A 391 26.54 18.42 -8.69
CA THR A 391 27.91 18.61 -9.22
C THR A 391 28.42 17.35 -9.96
N ARG A 392 28.02 16.16 -9.48
CA ARG A 392 28.40 14.87 -10.09
C ARG A 392 27.74 14.70 -11.46
N ILE A 393 26.43 14.94 -11.54
CA ILE A 393 25.65 14.83 -12.79
C ILE A 393 26.14 15.84 -13.83
N LYS A 394 26.38 17.09 -13.41
CA LYS A 394 26.91 18.14 -14.28
C LYS A 394 28.31 17.81 -14.85
N ARG A 395 29.13 17.04 -14.13
CA ARG A 395 30.41 16.55 -14.65
C ARG A 395 30.22 15.47 -15.70
N TRP A 396 29.24 14.58 -15.53
CA TRP A 396 28.93 13.54 -16.50
C TRP A 396 28.41 14.11 -17.81
N GLN A 397 27.52 15.11 -17.74
CA GLN A 397 27.03 15.86 -18.91
C GLN A 397 28.16 16.57 -19.70
N ARG A 398 29.26 16.94 -19.04
CA ARG A 398 30.40 17.61 -19.68
C ARG A 398 31.41 16.68 -20.34
N THR A 399 31.36 15.37 -20.04
CA THR A 399 32.22 14.38 -20.70
C THR A 399 31.59 13.97 -22.03
N GLU A 400 31.86 14.74 -23.09
CA GLU A 400 31.64 14.32 -24.48
C GLU A 400 32.45 13.04 -24.79
N PRO A 401 32.00 12.18 -25.75
CA PRO A 401 32.81 11.08 -26.24
C PRO A 401 34.12 11.63 -26.86
N PRO A 402 35.24 10.87 -26.82
CA PRO A 402 36.46 11.32 -27.47
C PRO A 402 36.18 11.48 -28.97
N LEU A 403 36.31 12.72 -29.46
CA LEU A 403 36.41 13.05 -30.88
C LEU A 403 37.30 11.99 -31.53
N GLN A 404 36.72 11.19 -32.43
CA GLN A 404 37.50 10.39 -33.36
C GLN A 404 38.40 11.36 -34.11
N ARG A 405 39.68 11.41 -33.72
CA ARG A 405 40.70 12.05 -34.54
C ARG A 405 40.77 11.22 -35.80
N GLU A 406 40.15 11.70 -36.86
CA GLU A 406 40.54 11.33 -38.22
C GLU A 406 42.04 11.63 -38.32
N ILE A 407 42.83 10.55 -38.33
CA ILE A 407 44.25 10.62 -38.63
C ILE A 407 44.33 10.74 -40.16
N PRO A 408 44.99 11.79 -40.69
CA PRO A 408 45.04 12.06 -42.13
C PRO A 408 45.80 11.00 -42.94
#